data_AF-A0A6N8ZCL5-F1
#
_entry.id   AF-A0A6N8ZCL5-F1
#
_cell.length_a   1.000
_cell.length_b   1.000
_cell.length_c   1.000
_cell.angle_alpha   90.00
_cell.angle_beta   90.00
_cell.angle_gamma   90.00
#
_symmetry.space_group_name_H-M   'P 1'
#
loop_
_entity.id
_entity.type
_entity.pdbx_description
1 polymer ?
#
loop_
_entity_poly.entity_id
_entity_poly.type
_entity_poly.pdbx_seq_one_letter_code
_entity_poly.pdbx_strand_id
1 'polypeptide(L)'
;MPRVALDLEQKEDLAVIKSDGWRVAQGLEPGEPNQGLVAEKRGSDARLPDYDDSGWASGADIQQRYSVGLTFAWYRLRFTMPEAVKGQDVSTCRVWFETNVDNYGEIFIDGKIDRNIGVVTGNNTPKRVLLEEPGEPGKEHVIAVLVANAPLGEPVGAIFMRYAYLAFESQPPQ
;
A
#
# COMPACT_ATOMS: atom_id res chain seq x y z
N MET A 1 10.13 22.33 3.62
CA MET A 1 10.99 21.49 2.77
C MET A 1 10.27 21.31 1.44
N PRO A 2 10.96 21.35 0.29
CA PRO A 2 10.34 21.01 -0.97
C PRO A 2 9.80 19.58 -0.89
N ARG A 3 8.51 19.42 -1.18
CA ARG A 3 7.82 18.14 -1.28
C ARG A 3 7.50 17.90 -2.73
N VAL A 4 7.94 16.77 -3.26
CA VAL A 4 7.46 16.24 -4.52
C VAL A 4 6.74 14.93 -4.26
N ALA A 5 5.69 14.64 -5.02
CA ALA A 5 4.94 13.40 -4.90
C ALA A 5 4.72 12.77 -6.27
N LEU A 6 4.70 11.44 -6.28
CA LEU A 6 4.28 10.60 -7.38
C LEU A 6 2.90 10.04 -7.07
N ASP A 7 2.00 10.12 -8.03
CA ASP A 7 0.66 9.51 -8.02
C ASP A 7 0.75 8.08 -8.55
N LEU A 8 0.57 7.12 -7.65
CA LEU A 8 0.74 5.70 -7.95
C LEU A 8 -0.45 5.11 -8.71
N GLU A 9 -1.42 5.93 -9.12
CA GLU A 9 -2.45 5.59 -10.11
C GLU A 9 -2.01 5.92 -11.53
N GLN A 10 -1.07 6.86 -11.70
CA GLN A 10 -0.62 7.32 -13.01
C GLN A 10 0.52 6.45 -13.54
N LYS A 11 0.39 6.02 -14.80
CA LYS A 11 1.37 5.15 -15.45
C LYS A 11 2.73 5.83 -15.57
N GLU A 12 2.75 7.14 -15.78
CA GLU A 12 3.96 7.95 -15.93
C GLU A 12 4.76 7.97 -14.63
N ASP A 13 4.08 8.10 -13.50
CA ASP A 13 4.70 8.14 -12.17
C ASP A 13 5.10 6.73 -11.70
N LEU A 14 4.34 5.69 -12.04
CA LEU A 14 4.74 4.28 -11.84
C LEU A 14 6.00 3.92 -12.64
N ALA A 15 6.15 4.46 -13.85
CA ALA A 15 7.35 4.25 -14.67
C ALA A 15 8.60 4.87 -14.03
N VAL A 16 8.48 6.00 -13.32
CA VAL A 16 9.62 6.62 -12.60
C VAL A 16 10.22 5.66 -11.58
N ILE A 17 9.36 4.93 -10.85
CA ILE A 17 9.77 3.96 -9.82
C ILE A 17 9.91 2.53 -10.37
N LYS A 18 9.94 2.36 -11.70
CA LYS A 18 10.07 1.06 -12.38
C LYS A 18 9.05 0.01 -11.90
N SER A 19 7.82 0.44 -11.65
CA SER A 19 6.74 -0.46 -11.23
C SER A 19 5.83 -0.84 -12.40
N ASP A 20 5.41 -2.10 -12.44
CA ASP A 20 4.39 -2.59 -13.37
C ASP A 20 2.95 -2.25 -12.92
N GLY A 21 2.82 -1.53 -11.79
CA GLY A 21 1.54 -1.10 -11.21
C GLY A 21 0.99 -2.06 -10.16
N TRP A 22 -0.22 -1.75 -9.68
CA TRP A 22 -0.85 -2.44 -8.57
C TRP A 22 -1.32 -3.85 -8.95
N ARG A 23 -1.10 -4.79 -8.03
CA ARG A 23 -1.70 -6.12 -8.00
C ARG A 23 -2.79 -6.18 -6.95
N VAL A 24 -3.95 -6.72 -7.30
CA VAL A 24 -5.11 -6.77 -6.41
C VAL A 24 -5.75 -8.15 -6.36
N ALA A 25 -6.10 -8.61 -5.16
CA ALA A 25 -6.91 -9.79 -4.96
C ALA A 25 -7.80 -9.67 -3.71
N GLN A 26 -8.98 -10.32 -3.75
CA GLN A 26 -9.93 -10.34 -2.64
C GLN A 26 -9.64 -11.50 -1.67
N GLY A 27 -9.96 -11.27 -0.40
CA GLY A 27 -9.81 -12.19 0.72
C GLY A 27 -8.74 -11.78 1.73
N LEU A 28 -8.84 -12.29 2.96
CA LEU A 28 -7.79 -12.10 3.99
C LEU A 28 -6.53 -12.89 3.61
N GLU A 29 -6.72 -14.10 3.08
CA GLU A 29 -5.71 -14.86 2.34
C GLU A 29 -6.27 -15.15 0.94
N PRO A 30 -5.85 -14.41 -0.09
CA PRO A 30 -6.38 -14.57 -1.44
C PRO A 30 -6.17 -15.98 -2.01
N GLY A 31 -7.23 -16.54 -2.62
CA GLY A 31 -7.20 -17.87 -3.23
C GLY A 31 -7.49 -19.03 -2.26
N GLU A 32 -7.44 -18.80 -0.95
CA GLU A 32 -7.74 -19.84 0.04
C GLU A 32 -9.25 -20.08 0.23
N PRO A 33 -9.64 -21.30 0.66
CA PRO A 33 -11.00 -21.57 1.11
C PRO A 33 -11.44 -20.57 2.19
N ASN A 34 -12.73 -20.19 2.15
CA ASN A 34 -13.30 -19.19 3.05
C ASN A 34 -12.49 -17.87 3.08
N GLN A 35 -11.78 -17.55 1.99
CA GLN A 35 -10.96 -16.35 1.85
C GLN A 35 -9.90 -16.19 2.97
N GLY A 36 -9.47 -17.28 3.58
CA GLY A 36 -8.49 -17.29 4.66
C GLY A 36 -9.02 -16.93 6.05
N LEU A 37 -10.34 -16.81 6.24
CA LEU A 37 -10.98 -16.57 7.55
C LEU A 37 -10.97 -17.85 8.39
N VAL A 38 -9.81 -18.16 8.95
CA VAL A 38 -9.55 -19.29 9.86
C VAL A 38 -9.19 -18.73 11.23
N ALA A 39 -9.82 -19.24 12.28
CA ALA A 39 -9.57 -18.81 13.66
C ALA A 39 -8.09 -19.03 14.04
N GLU A 40 -7.56 -18.16 14.91
CA GLU A 40 -6.21 -18.23 15.48
C GLU A 40 -5.04 -18.10 14.48
N LYS A 41 -5.34 -17.73 13.21
CA LYS A 41 -4.31 -17.40 12.23
C LYS A 41 -3.47 -16.22 12.73
N ARG A 42 -2.14 -16.36 12.69
CA ARG A 42 -1.18 -15.38 13.23
C ARG A 42 -0.92 -14.17 12.32
N GLY A 43 -1.42 -14.22 11.09
CA GLY A 43 -1.27 -13.18 10.08
C GLY A 43 -1.52 -13.76 8.70
N SER A 44 -1.78 -12.88 7.73
CA SER A 44 -1.82 -13.22 6.31
C SER A 44 -0.41 -13.19 5.72
N ASP A 45 -0.08 -14.13 4.84
CA ASP A 45 1.21 -14.16 4.17
C ASP A 45 1.26 -13.12 3.04
N ALA A 46 0.10 -12.69 2.51
CA ALA A 46 -0.03 -11.63 1.53
C ALA A 46 0.58 -10.27 1.96
N ARG A 47 0.94 -10.09 3.23
CA ARG A 47 1.71 -8.93 3.71
C ARG A 47 3.21 -9.01 3.44
N LEU A 48 3.75 -10.22 3.24
CA LEU A 48 5.19 -10.47 3.18
C LEU A 48 5.78 -10.05 1.82
N PRO A 49 7.05 -9.59 1.78
CA PRO A 49 7.66 -9.09 0.54
C PRO A 49 7.89 -10.18 -0.51
N ASP A 50 8.10 -11.42 -0.08
CA ASP A 50 8.36 -12.61 -0.89
C ASP A 50 7.08 -13.40 -1.26
N TYR A 51 5.91 -12.96 -0.81
CA TYR A 51 4.63 -13.54 -1.21
C TYR A 51 4.45 -13.46 -2.75
N ASP A 52 4.11 -14.59 -3.35
CA ASP A 52 3.85 -14.71 -4.78
C ASP A 52 2.44 -14.21 -5.12
N ASP A 53 2.38 -13.00 -5.66
CA ASP A 53 1.16 -12.36 -6.14
C ASP A 53 1.03 -12.42 -7.67
N SER A 54 1.79 -13.28 -8.38
CA SER A 54 1.73 -13.33 -9.85
C SER A 54 0.38 -13.76 -10.42
N GLY A 55 -0.44 -14.44 -9.63
CA GLY A 55 -1.81 -14.81 -10.00
C GLY A 55 -2.85 -13.71 -9.80
N TRP A 56 -2.48 -12.56 -9.24
CA TRP A 56 -3.41 -11.47 -8.94
C TRP A 56 -3.71 -10.60 -10.16
N ALA A 57 -4.81 -9.84 -10.10
CA ALA A 57 -5.13 -8.88 -11.16
C ALA A 57 -4.06 -7.78 -11.19
N SER A 58 -3.33 -7.67 -12.31
CA SER A 58 -2.26 -6.70 -12.52
C SER A 58 -2.75 -5.42 -13.20
N GLY A 59 -2.10 -4.28 -12.92
CA GLY A 59 -2.49 -2.99 -13.49
C GLY A 59 -3.89 -2.57 -13.05
N ALA A 60 -4.27 -2.99 -11.84
CA ALA A 60 -5.62 -2.80 -11.32
C ALA A 60 -5.91 -1.34 -10.99
N ASP A 61 -7.15 -0.93 -11.20
CA ASP A 61 -7.70 0.32 -10.69
C ASP A 61 -7.87 0.21 -9.17
N ILE A 62 -7.10 0.99 -8.40
CA ILE A 62 -7.15 0.95 -6.94
C ILE A 62 -8.46 1.51 -6.37
N GLN A 63 -9.21 2.28 -7.18
CA GLN A 63 -10.51 2.84 -6.82
C GLN A 63 -11.68 1.91 -7.21
N GLN A 64 -11.39 0.77 -7.85
CA GLN A 64 -12.40 -0.24 -8.11
C GLN A 64 -13.04 -0.71 -6.80
N ARG A 65 -14.37 -0.66 -6.76
CA ARG A 65 -15.15 -0.95 -5.56
C ARG A 65 -15.44 -2.44 -5.44
N TYR A 66 -15.06 -3.04 -4.31
CA TYR A 66 -15.41 -4.42 -3.96
C TYR A 66 -16.29 -4.42 -2.71
N SER A 67 -17.32 -5.27 -2.63
CA SER A 67 -17.99 -5.62 -1.36
C SER A 67 -19.13 -6.61 -1.57
N VAL A 68 -19.11 -7.70 -0.80
CA VAL A 68 -20.27 -8.54 -0.47
C VAL A 68 -20.14 -8.97 0.99
N GLY A 69 -20.79 -8.26 1.92
CA GLY A 69 -20.67 -8.53 3.36
C GLY A 69 -19.29 -8.18 3.91
N LEU A 70 -18.75 -8.99 4.83
CA LEU A 70 -17.40 -8.78 5.39
C LEU A 70 -16.35 -9.14 4.33
N THR A 71 -15.89 -8.13 3.60
CA THR A 71 -14.95 -8.30 2.48
C THR A 71 -13.57 -7.81 2.88
N PHE A 72 -12.55 -8.49 2.35
CA PHE A 72 -11.16 -8.08 2.44
C PHE A 72 -10.58 -7.98 1.02
N ALA A 73 -9.62 -7.08 0.83
CA ALA A 73 -8.82 -7.04 -0.39
C ALA A 73 -7.40 -6.60 -0.06
N TRP A 74 -6.45 -7.12 -0.82
CA TRP A 74 -5.06 -6.71 -0.78
C TRP A 74 -4.71 -5.91 -2.02
N TYR A 75 -3.97 -4.82 -1.82
CA TYR A 75 -3.33 -4.03 -2.88
C TYR A 75 -1.83 -4.12 -2.68
N ARG A 76 -1.12 -4.65 -3.65
CA ARG A 76 0.34 -4.83 -3.60
C ARG A 76 1.02 -4.05 -4.71
N LEU A 77 2.08 -3.33 -4.37
CA LEU A 77 2.91 -2.59 -5.32
C LEU A 77 4.37 -2.93 -5.05
N ARG A 78 5.04 -3.49 -6.05
CA ARG A 78 6.50 -3.65 -6.06
C ARG A 78 7.10 -2.54 -6.90
N PHE A 79 8.16 -1.92 -6.41
CA PHE A 79 8.86 -0.87 -7.13
C PHE A 79 10.34 -0.81 -6.76
N THR A 80 11.12 -0.11 -7.58
CA THR A 80 12.52 0.19 -7.33
C THR A 80 12.68 1.68 -7.05
N MET A 81 13.34 2.03 -5.95
CA MET A 81 13.62 3.41 -5.60
C MET A 81 14.42 4.10 -6.72
N PRO A 82 13.94 5.22 -7.29
CA PRO A 82 14.65 5.91 -8.36
C PRO A 82 15.82 6.73 -7.81
N GLU A 83 16.76 7.09 -8.69
CA GLU A 83 17.86 8.01 -8.38
C GLU A 83 17.33 9.41 -8.04
N ALA A 84 16.34 9.88 -8.79
CA ALA A 84 15.76 11.20 -8.61
C ALA A 84 14.28 11.23 -8.97
N VAL A 85 13.54 12.13 -8.32
CA VAL A 85 12.14 12.43 -8.63
C VAL A 85 11.98 13.91 -8.87
N LYS A 86 11.49 14.29 -10.06
CA LYS A 86 11.23 15.70 -10.44
C LYS A 86 12.45 16.62 -10.20
N GLY A 87 13.66 16.10 -10.44
CA GLY A 87 14.93 16.81 -10.27
C GLY A 87 15.53 16.76 -8.87
N GLN A 88 14.90 16.07 -7.92
CA GLN A 88 15.36 15.94 -6.54
C GLN A 88 16.01 14.57 -6.32
N ASP A 89 17.25 14.57 -5.82
CA ASP A 89 18.00 13.37 -5.44
C ASP A 89 17.33 12.65 -4.26
N VAL A 90 16.93 11.40 -4.47
CA VAL A 90 16.20 10.59 -3.48
C VAL A 90 17.06 10.25 -2.27
N SER A 91 18.39 10.20 -2.41
CA SER A 91 19.32 9.95 -1.28
C SER A 91 19.31 11.04 -0.22
N THR A 92 18.75 12.21 -0.55
CA THR A 92 18.56 13.33 0.38
C THR A 92 17.15 13.39 0.99
N CYS A 93 16.29 12.45 0.61
CA CYS A 93 14.87 12.49 0.92
C CYS A 93 14.49 11.56 2.07
N ARG A 94 13.53 12.01 2.87
CA ARG A 94 12.62 11.12 3.58
C ARG A 94 11.49 10.72 2.64
N VAL A 95 11.21 9.43 2.53
CA VAL A 95 10.19 8.88 1.63
C VAL A 95 9.00 8.36 2.41
N TRP A 96 7.80 8.81 2.03
CA TRP A 96 6.55 8.45 2.69
C TRP A 96 5.60 7.80 1.70
N PHE A 97 4.88 6.77 2.16
CA PHE A 97 3.69 6.29 1.48
C PHE A 97 2.45 6.94 2.10
N GLU A 98 1.60 7.52 1.26
CA GLU A 98 0.37 8.18 1.67
C GLU A 98 -0.82 7.54 0.96
N THR A 99 -1.87 7.20 1.71
CA THR A 99 -3.10 6.68 1.14
C THR A 99 -4.30 7.01 2.03
N ASN A 100 -5.50 6.82 1.50
CA ASN A 100 -6.72 6.73 2.26
C ASN A 100 -7.48 5.51 1.77
N VAL A 101 -7.92 4.69 2.71
CA VAL A 101 -8.67 3.46 2.45
C VAL A 101 -10.11 3.69 2.86
N ASP A 102 -11.07 3.29 2.03
CA ASP A 102 -12.47 3.24 2.45
C ASP A 102 -12.67 2.07 3.42
N ASN A 103 -13.30 2.36 4.56
CA ASN A 103 -13.44 1.53 5.74
C ASN A 103 -12.15 1.39 6.57
N TYR A 104 -11.67 0.17 6.78
CA TYR A 104 -10.51 -0.14 7.60
C TYR A 104 -9.33 -0.52 6.71
N GLY A 105 -8.16 0.07 6.98
CA GLY A 105 -6.94 -0.18 6.22
C GLY A 105 -5.75 -0.46 7.12
N GLU A 106 -4.91 -1.41 6.71
CA GLU A 106 -3.59 -1.65 7.27
C GLU A 106 -2.51 -1.56 6.19
N ILE A 107 -1.35 -1.01 6.53
CA ILE A 107 -0.24 -0.79 5.59
C ILE A 107 1.00 -1.50 6.09
N PHE A 108 1.60 -2.29 5.20
CA PHE A 108 2.86 -2.96 5.40
C PHE A 108 3.87 -2.45 4.37
N ILE A 109 5.06 -2.08 4.85
CA ILE A 109 6.23 -1.76 4.04
C ILE A 109 7.24 -2.89 4.26
N ASP A 110 7.58 -3.62 3.21
CA ASP A 110 8.51 -4.76 3.24
C ASP A 110 8.13 -5.79 4.33
N GLY A 111 6.82 -6.04 4.48
CA GLY A 111 6.26 -6.96 5.47
C GLY A 111 6.19 -6.45 6.91
N LYS A 112 6.63 -5.22 7.17
CA LYS A 112 6.61 -4.57 8.48
C LYS A 112 5.49 -3.52 8.55
N ILE A 113 4.85 -3.44 9.71
CA ILE A 113 3.79 -2.47 9.99
C ILE A 113 4.24 -1.48 11.06
N ASP A 114 4.01 -0.19 10.83
CA ASP A 114 4.04 0.81 11.88
C ASP A 114 2.79 0.64 12.75
N ARG A 115 2.98 0.25 14.01
CA ARG A 115 1.90 -0.06 14.94
C ARG A 115 1.12 1.15 15.46
N ASN A 116 1.56 2.37 15.14
CA ASN A 116 0.87 3.60 15.50
C ASN A 116 -0.03 4.08 14.35
N ILE A 117 0.50 4.17 13.13
CA ILE A 117 -0.22 4.78 11.99
C ILE A 117 -0.58 3.80 10.87
N GLY A 118 0.16 2.70 10.74
CA GLY A 118 -0.06 1.66 9.73
C GLY A 118 -1.22 0.72 10.04
N VAL A 119 -1.70 0.67 11.28
CA VAL A 119 -2.85 -0.16 11.73
C VAL A 119 -4.19 0.52 11.52
N VAL A 120 -5.32 -0.14 11.77
CA VAL A 120 -6.64 0.52 11.76
C VAL A 120 -6.72 1.60 12.85
N THR A 121 -6.73 2.87 12.44
CA THR A 121 -6.78 4.06 13.32
C THR A 121 -8.15 4.74 13.34
N GLY A 122 -9.09 4.25 12.54
CA GLY A 122 -10.43 4.82 12.37
C GLY A 122 -11.01 4.52 11.00
N ASN A 123 -12.30 4.78 10.83
CA ASN A 123 -12.98 4.66 9.55
C ASN A 123 -12.50 5.75 8.58
N ASN A 124 -12.14 5.38 7.34
CA ASN A 124 -11.71 6.32 6.28
C ASN A 124 -10.57 7.25 6.71
N THR A 125 -9.69 6.79 7.60
CA THR A 125 -8.62 7.63 8.15
C THR A 125 -7.44 7.71 7.17
N PRO A 126 -7.00 8.91 6.77
CA PRO A 126 -5.80 9.07 5.96
C PRO A 126 -4.58 8.51 6.68
N LYS A 127 -3.67 7.90 5.91
CA LYS A 127 -2.45 7.29 6.41
C LYS A 127 -1.24 7.90 5.72
N ARG A 128 -0.21 8.17 6.53
CA ARG A 128 1.12 8.57 6.09
C ARG A 128 2.11 7.69 6.84
N VAL A 129 2.73 6.75 6.15
CA VAL A 129 3.64 5.76 6.73
C VAL A 129 5.04 6.03 6.20
N LEU A 130 6.03 6.05 7.10
CA LEU A 130 7.42 6.17 6.70
C LEU A 130 7.80 4.93 5.91
N LEU A 131 8.23 5.13 4.66
CA LEU A 131 8.72 4.05 3.82
C LEU A 131 10.22 3.85 4.08
N GLU A 132 10.99 4.93 3.97
CA GLU A 132 12.43 4.90 4.15
C GLU A 132 12.99 6.29 4.47
N GLU A 133 14.09 6.31 5.22
CA GLU A 133 14.88 7.51 5.49
C GLU A 133 16.35 7.17 5.77
N PRO A 134 17.31 7.75 5.03
CA PRO A 134 17.13 8.42 3.73
C PRO A 134 16.76 7.40 2.64
N GLY A 135 16.13 7.85 1.56
CA GLY A 135 15.85 6.99 0.40
C GLY A 135 17.13 6.38 -0.19
N GLU A 136 17.06 5.11 -0.62
CA GLU A 136 18.21 4.37 -1.14
C GLU A 136 18.01 4.02 -2.63
N PRO A 137 18.61 4.76 -3.59
CA PRO A 137 18.45 4.47 -5.01
C PRO A 137 18.76 3.02 -5.38
N GLY A 138 17.93 2.43 -6.23
CA GLY A 138 18.06 1.04 -6.68
C GLY A 138 17.51 -0.02 -5.72
N LYS A 139 17.14 0.35 -4.49
CA LYS A 139 16.50 -0.57 -3.54
C LYS A 139 15.10 -0.96 -3.98
N GLU A 140 14.78 -2.23 -3.85
CA GLU A 140 13.43 -2.74 -4.10
C GLU A 140 12.59 -2.68 -2.83
N HIS A 141 11.32 -2.30 -2.99
CA HIS A 141 10.34 -2.28 -1.92
C HIS A 141 9.04 -2.95 -2.35
N VAL A 142 8.30 -3.43 -1.35
CA VAL A 142 6.92 -3.89 -1.48
C VAL A 142 6.04 -3.11 -0.51
N ILE A 143 5.03 -2.45 -1.06
CA ILE A 143 3.91 -1.88 -0.30
C ILE A 143 2.76 -2.88 -0.40
N ALA A 144 2.24 -3.32 0.75
CA ALA A 144 1.04 -4.14 0.83
C ALA A 144 0.01 -3.45 1.71
N VAL A 145 -1.19 -3.22 1.17
CA VAL A 145 -2.31 -2.60 1.87
C VAL A 145 -3.43 -3.61 2.00
N LEU A 146 -3.77 -3.98 3.23
CA LEU A 146 -4.98 -4.74 3.53
C LEU A 146 -6.13 -3.76 3.71
N VAL A 147 -7.23 -4.00 3.04
CA VAL A 147 -8.47 -3.27 3.19
C VAL A 147 -9.57 -4.21 3.65
N ALA A 148 -10.40 -3.76 4.59
CA ALA A 148 -11.54 -4.50 5.09
C ALA A 148 -12.75 -3.59 5.32
N ASN A 149 -13.95 -4.16 5.18
CA ASN A 149 -15.17 -3.43 5.54
C ASN A 149 -15.20 -3.08 7.04
N ALA A 150 -16.00 -2.06 7.33
CA ALA A 150 -16.32 -1.58 8.67
C ALA A 150 -17.81 -1.22 8.75
N PRO A 151 -18.45 -1.32 9.93
CA PRO A 151 -17.98 -2.05 11.10
C PRO A 151 -17.95 -3.56 10.85
N LEU A 152 -17.16 -4.32 11.62
CA LEU A 152 -17.01 -5.77 11.40
C LEU A 152 -18.30 -6.56 11.66
N GLY A 153 -19.12 -6.12 12.63
CA GLY A 153 -20.37 -6.81 13.01
C GLY A 153 -21.55 -6.56 12.07
N GLU A 154 -21.49 -5.49 11.27
CA GLU A 154 -22.49 -5.15 10.26
C GLU A 154 -21.80 -4.41 9.10
N PRO A 155 -21.06 -5.14 8.25
CA PRO A 155 -20.28 -4.54 7.16
C PRO A 155 -21.15 -3.71 6.21
N VAL A 156 -20.72 -2.49 5.92
CA VAL A 156 -21.40 -1.60 4.97
C VAL A 156 -20.42 -1.05 3.93
N GLY A 157 -20.99 -0.50 2.86
CA GLY A 157 -20.24 0.21 1.84
C GLY A 157 -19.38 -0.71 0.97
N ALA A 158 -18.41 -0.10 0.29
CA ALA A 158 -17.45 -0.78 -0.55
C ALA A 158 -16.04 -0.52 -0.02
N ILE A 159 -15.14 -1.46 -0.28
CA ILE A 159 -13.72 -1.31 0.03
C ILE A 159 -12.92 -0.96 -1.22
N PHE A 160 -12.02 0.01 -1.09
CA PHE A 160 -11.08 0.46 -2.13
C PHE A 160 -10.04 1.42 -1.53
N MET A 161 -8.96 1.71 -2.27
CA MET A 161 -8.07 2.82 -1.94
C MET A 161 -8.50 4.07 -2.71
N ARG A 162 -8.67 5.20 -2.02
CA ARG A 162 -9.11 6.46 -2.62
C ARG A 162 -8.01 7.19 -3.38
N TYR A 163 -6.76 6.98 -2.98
CA TYR A 163 -5.56 7.51 -3.62
C TYR A 163 -4.34 6.75 -3.09
N ALA A 164 -3.22 6.83 -3.81
CA ALA A 164 -1.93 6.34 -3.33
C ALA A 164 -0.79 7.24 -3.84
N TYR A 165 0.02 7.77 -2.91
CA TYR A 165 1.16 8.64 -3.25
C TYR A 165 2.46 8.13 -2.63
N LEU A 166 3.56 8.28 -3.36
CA LEU A 166 4.91 8.34 -2.78
C LEU A 166 5.36 9.78 -2.69
N ALA A 167 5.61 10.27 -1.47
CA ALA A 167 6.07 11.63 -1.22
C ALA A 167 7.53 11.64 -0.79
N PHE A 168 8.30 12.52 -1.43
CA PHE A 168 9.74 12.71 -1.22
C PHE A 168 9.96 14.10 -0.62
N GLU A 169 10.51 14.14 0.59
CA GLU A 169 10.74 15.36 1.34
C GLU A 169 12.24 15.55 1.57
N SER A 170 12.84 16.58 0.95
CA SER A 170 14.28 16.83 1.08
C SER A 170 14.60 17.20 2.51
N GLN A 171 15.61 16.57 3.09
CA GLN A 171 16.17 17.01 4.36
C GLN A 171 17.06 18.26 4.11
N PRO A 172 17.05 19.25 5.01
CA PRO A 172 18.06 20.30 4.97
C PRO A 172 19.45 19.69 5.15
N PRO A 173 20.51 20.30 4.57
CA PRO A 173 21.88 19.88 4.88
C PRO A 173 22.10 19.95 6.40
N GLN A 174 22.62 18.86 6.99
CA GLN A 174 23.08 18.88 8.38
C GLN A 174 24.34 19.73 8.53
#